data_AF-B7G9Q8-F1
#
_entry.id   AF-B7G9Q8-F1
#
_cell.length_a   1.000
_cell.length_b   1.000
_cell.length_c   1.000
_cell.angle_alpha   90.00
_cell.angle_beta   90.00
_cell.angle_gamma   90.00
#
_symmetry.space_group_name_H-M   'P 1'
#
loop_
_entity.id
_entity.type
_entity.pdbx_description
1 polymer ?
#
loop_
_entity_poly.entity_id
_entity_poly.type
_entity_poly.pdbx_seq_one_letter_code
_entity_poly.pdbx_strand_id
1 'polypeptide(L)'
;MVSVQVWKDMQAISGLSFGVFLCMHLFSHYSLRLSFETANSHLLRFRTIYQHPVFEISLLLSLLLHMTSNVQLYLLRRKVAKGVKGKTNGKDAQGTTEGAAELSAHRYAGYFLGLSLFGHVGATRLAPYMFLDDPSEYDYGFIKAVNDKVPYNLFAGYLCILGMAGGWHLIYGSLSAVSHLLGSPLLGKPFPTSVKYFAMASHVFMINGIVALCG
;
A
#
# COMPACT_ATOMS: atom_id res chain seq x y z
N MET A 1 -17.89 7.23 23.21
CA MET A 1 -17.56 7.24 21.77
C MET A 1 -16.06 7.48 21.63
N VAL A 2 -15.37 6.74 20.75
CA VAL A 2 -13.95 6.96 20.45
C VAL A 2 -13.78 8.31 19.74
N SER A 3 -12.81 9.12 20.16
CA SER A 3 -12.60 10.45 19.58
C SER A 3 -12.03 10.38 18.16
N VAL A 4 -12.21 11.45 17.37
CA VAL A 4 -11.62 11.56 16.03
C VAL A 4 -10.09 11.42 16.09
N GLN A 5 -9.47 11.95 17.14
CA GLN A 5 -8.03 11.89 17.33
C GLN A 5 -7.55 10.45 17.50
N VAL A 6 -8.22 9.67 18.35
CA VAL A 6 -7.87 8.25 18.57
C VAL A 6 -7.96 7.46 17.26
N TRP A 7 -8.97 7.71 16.42
CA TRP A 7 -9.04 7.05 15.10
C TRP A 7 -7.89 7.44 14.16
N LYS A 8 -7.44 8.70 14.18
CA LYS A 8 -6.27 9.13 13.40
C LYS A 8 -4.99 8.48 13.91
N ASP A 9 -4.81 8.41 15.22
CA ASP A 9 -3.64 7.78 15.85
C ASP A 9 -3.61 6.28 15.52
N MET A 10 -4.76 5.59 15.64
CA MET A 10 -4.89 4.19 15.25
C MET A 10 -4.58 3.98 13.77
N GLN A 11 -5.08 4.83 12.86
CA GLN A 11 -4.77 4.74 11.43
C GLN A 11 -3.27 4.94 11.15
N ALA A 12 -2.64 5.92 11.81
CA ALA A 12 -1.23 6.23 11.64
C ALA A 12 -0.32 5.08 12.13
N ILE A 13 -0.55 4.59 13.35
CA ILE A 13 0.23 3.52 13.96
C ILE A 13 0.10 2.21 13.17
N SER A 14 -1.13 1.83 12.82
CA SER A 14 -1.37 0.63 12.02
C SER A 14 -0.81 0.73 10.59
N GLY A 15 -0.86 1.92 9.99
CA GLY A 15 -0.25 2.17 8.68
C GLY A 15 1.28 2.01 8.72
N LEU A 16 1.94 2.56 9.73
CA LEU A 16 3.39 2.43 9.92
C LEU A 16 3.80 0.98 10.23
N SER A 17 3.03 0.29 11.06
CA SER A 17 3.27 -1.12 11.39
C SER A 17 3.17 -2.01 10.14
N PHE A 18 2.13 -1.85 9.34
CA PHE A 18 2.00 -2.56 8.06
C PHE A 18 3.09 -2.13 7.05
N GLY A 19 3.53 -0.88 7.11
CA GLY A 19 4.62 -0.35 6.31
C GLY A 19 5.93 -1.12 6.45
N VAL A 20 6.22 -1.69 7.63
CA VAL A 20 7.42 -2.53 7.84
C VAL A 20 7.41 -3.77 6.94
N PHE A 21 6.26 -4.46 6.87
CA PHE A 21 6.08 -5.57 5.95
C PHE A 21 6.24 -5.13 4.50
N LEU A 22 5.58 -4.03 4.14
CA LEU A 22 5.59 -3.54 2.76
C LEU A 22 7.01 -3.13 2.31
N CYS A 23 7.84 -2.57 3.20
CA CYS A 23 9.25 -2.31 2.93
C CYS A 23 10.01 -3.60 2.59
N MET A 24 9.90 -4.64 3.42
CA MET A 24 10.55 -5.94 3.14
C MET A 24 10.05 -6.54 1.84
N HIS A 25 8.73 -6.52 1.63
CA HIS A 25 8.09 -7.08 0.45
C HIS A 25 8.54 -6.37 -0.84
N LEU A 26 8.48 -5.03 -0.87
CA LEU A 26 8.91 -4.25 -2.04
C LEU A 26 10.42 -4.35 -2.27
N PHE A 27 11.24 -4.47 -1.23
CA PHE A 27 12.68 -4.65 -1.38
C PHE A 27 13.04 -5.91 -2.15
N SER A 28 12.34 -7.04 -1.89
CA SER A 28 12.52 -8.25 -2.68
C SER A 28 12.27 -8.01 -4.17
N HIS A 29 11.25 -7.24 -4.52
CA HIS A 29 10.91 -6.92 -5.92
C HIS A 29 11.89 -5.94 -6.56
N TYR A 30 12.32 -4.91 -5.82
CA TYR A 30 13.35 -3.99 -6.30
C TYR A 30 14.68 -4.69 -6.58
N SER A 31 14.97 -5.77 -5.86
CA SER A 31 16.18 -6.57 -6.05
C SER A 31 16.21 -7.34 -7.38
N LEU A 32 15.09 -7.44 -8.11
CA LEU A 32 15.07 -8.02 -9.47
C LEU A 32 15.96 -7.24 -10.45
N ARG A 33 16.29 -5.99 -10.14
CA ARG A 33 17.26 -5.19 -10.89
C ARG A 33 18.70 -5.62 -10.72
N LEU A 34 19.01 -6.36 -9.67
CA LEU A 34 20.36 -6.85 -9.39
C LEU A 34 20.57 -8.20 -10.07
N SER A 35 19.74 -9.18 -9.71
CA SER A 35 19.62 -10.45 -10.42
C SER A 35 18.35 -11.18 -9.96
N PHE A 36 17.92 -12.17 -10.73
CA PHE A 36 16.81 -13.04 -10.37
C PHE A 36 17.10 -13.80 -9.06
N GLU A 37 18.30 -14.34 -8.91
CA GLU A 37 18.74 -15.11 -7.74
C GLU A 37 18.80 -14.24 -6.48
N THR A 38 19.29 -13.00 -6.60
CA THR A 38 19.35 -12.04 -5.49
C THR A 38 17.95 -11.72 -5.00
N ALA A 39 17.04 -11.42 -5.92
CA ALA A 39 15.64 -11.17 -5.59
C ALA A 39 15.00 -12.38 -4.92
N ASN A 40 15.21 -13.59 -5.45
CA ASN A 40 14.64 -14.81 -4.91
C ASN A 40 15.17 -15.09 -3.50
N SER A 41 16.47 -14.91 -3.27
CA SER A 41 17.10 -15.02 -1.95
C SER A 41 16.47 -14.05 -0.95
N HIS A 42 16.29 -12.77 -1.31
CA HIS A 42 15.62 -11.80 -0.46
C HIS A 42 14.15 -12.17 -0.20
N LEU A 43 13.43 -12.63 -1.22
CA LEU A 43 12.04 -13.07 -1.12
C LEU A 43 11.89 -14.21 -0.11
N LEU A 44 12.68 -15.28 -0.28
CA LEU A 44 12.67 -16.45 0.60
C LEU A 44 13.09 -16.07 2.02
N ARG A 45 14.14 -15.26 2.18
CA ARG A 45 14.60 -14.79 3.49
C ARG A 45 13.56 -13.96 4.23
N PHE A 46 12.88 -13.03 3.57
CA PHE A 46 11.88 -12.21 4.25
C PHE A 46 10.59 -12.99 4.52
N ARG A 47 10.26 -13.99 3.71
CA ARG A 47 9.13 -14.89 4.00
C ARG A 47 9.27 -15.60 5.33
N THR A 48 10.46 -16.04 5.72
CA THR A 48 10.65 -16.66 7.04
C THR A 48 10.26 -15.73 8.19
N ILE A 49 10.26 -14.42 7.95
CA ILE A 49 9.83 -13.40 8.90
C ILE A 49 8.32 -13.18 8.76
N TYR A 50 7.85 -12.73 7.61
CA TYR A 50 6.47 -12.26 7.48
C TYR A 50 5.43 -13.34 7.26
N GLN A 51 5.84 -14.58 7.01
CA GLN A 51 4.97 -15.77 7.02
C GLN A 51 5.06 -16.54 8.35
N HIS A 52 5.80 -16.02 9.34
CA HIS A 52 5.74 -16.57 10.68
C HIS A 52 4.35 -16.30 11.28
N PRO A 53 3.67 -17.28 11.91
CA PRO A 53 2.26 -17.14 12.32
C PRO A 53 1.99 -15.91 13.20
N VAL A 54 2.89 -15.61 14.13
CA VAL A 54 2.78 -14.42 15.00
C VAL A 54 2.84 -13.12 14.19
N PHE A 55 3.71 -13.08 13.17
CA PHE A 55 3.86 -11.90 12.34
C PHE A 55 2.66 -11.75 11.39
N GLU A 56 2.20 -12.85 10.78
CA GLU A 56 0.99 -12.84 9.93
C GLU A 56 -0.25 -12.35 10.67
N ILE A 57 -0.49 -12.85 11.89
CA ILE A 57 -1.61 -12.40 12.72
C ILE A 57 -1.47 -10.91 13.03
N SER A 58 -0.27 -10.46 13.40
CA SER A 58 0.01 -9.04 13.69
C SER A 58 -0.24 -8.16 12.46
N LEU A 59 0.18 -8.59 11.27
CA LEU A 59 -0.07 -7.89 10.02
C LEU A 59 -1.56 -7.81 9.69
N LEU A 60 -2.29 -8.92 9.86
CA LEU A 60 -3.73 -8.95 9.62
C LEU A 60 -4.45 -7.97 10.56
N LEU A 61 -4.13 -7.99 11.85
CA LEU A 61 -4.69 -7.06 12.83
C LEU A 61 -4.35 -5.60 12.48
N SER A 62 -3.11 -5.33 12.09
CA SER A 62 -2.69 -4.00 11.66
C SER A 62 -3.47 -3.52 10.44
N LEU A 63 -3.60 -4.38 9.42
CA LEU A 63 -4.37 -4.08 8.21
C LEU A 63 -5.85 -3.81 8.53
N LEU A 64 -6.48 -4.67 9.33
CA LEU A 64 -7.88 -4.52 9.73
C LEU A 64 -8.10 -3.23 10.51
N LEU A 65 -7.21 -2.90 11.46
CA LEU A 65 -7.27 -1.65 12.21
C LEU A 65 -7.09 -0.44 11.30
N HIS A 66 -6.18 -0.50 10.33
CA HIS A 66 -5.94 0.57 9.37
C HIS A 66 -7.18 0.83 8.50
N MET A 67 -7.75 -0.22 7.92
CA MET A 67 -8.96 -0.14 7.09
C MET A 67 -10.16 0.35 7.91
N THR A 68 -10.36 -0.20 9.10
CA THR A 68 -11.48 0.18 9.99
C THR A 68 -11.38 1.65 10.38
N SER A 69 -10.20 2.11 10.79
CA SER A 69 -9.97 3.51 11.15
C SER A 69 -10.27 4.44 9.98
N ASN A 70 -9.87 4.07 8.75
CA ASN A 70 -10.16 4.84 7.54
C ASN A 70 -11.68 4.92 7.27
N VAL A 71 -12.41 3.81 7.39
CA VAL A 71 -13.88 3.77 7.24
C VAL A 71 -14.55 4.67 8.29
N GLN A 72 -14.15 4.57 9.56
CA GLN A 72 -14.72 5.40 10.62
C GLN A 72 -14.46 6.90 10.37
N LEU A 73 -13.23 7.28 10.00
CA LEU A 73 -12.89 8.66 9.66
C LEU A 73 -13.67 9.17 8.45
N TYR A 74 -13.87 8.34 7.43
CA TYR A 74 -14.73 8.67 6.29
C TYR A 74 -16.18 8.96 6.72
N LEU A 75 -16.76 8.06 7.53
CA LEU A 75 -18.14 8.22 8.03
C LEU A 75 -18.29 9.48 8.89
N LEU A 76 -17.32 9.78 9.76
CA LEU A 76 -17.31 10.98 10.59
C LEU A 76 -17.24 12.26 9.74
N ARG A 77 -16.35 12.31 8.74
CA ARG A 77 -16.28 13.45 7.79
C ARG A 77 -17.59 13.66 7.03
N ARG A 78 -18.24 12.56 6.62
CA ARG A 78 -19.53 12.62 5.91
C ARG A 78 -20.65 13.16 6.80
N LYS A 79 -20.69 12.79 8.09
CA LYS A 79 -21.65 13.34 9.06
C LYS A 79 -21.46 14.85 9.24
N VAL A 80 -20.23 15.30 9.41
CA VAL A 80 -19.91 16.74 9.53
C VAL A 80 -20.34 17.49 8.26
N ALA A 81 -19.98 17.00 7.07
CA ALA A 81 -20.35 17.64 5.81
C ALA A 81 -21.87 17.79 5.62
N LYS A 82 -22.65 16.78 6.02
CA LYS A 82 -24.13 16.86 5.99
C LYS A 82 -24.66 17.90 6.99
N GLY A 83 -24.10 17.96 8.19
CA GLY A 83 -24.50 18.94 9.22
C GLY A 83 -24.16 20.38 8.84
N VAL A 84 -23.03 20.60 8.15
CA VAL A 84 -22.61 21.93 7.65
C VAL A 84 -23.49 22.37 6.48
N LYS A 85 -23.76 21.50 5.50
CA LYS A 85 -24.67 21.81 4.38
C LYS A 85 -26.09 22.16 4.83
N GLY A 86 -26.54 21.64 5.98
CA GLY A 86 -27.83 22.03 6.57
C GLY A 86 -27.84 23.43 7.22
N LYS A 87 -26.68 24.07 7.41
CA LYS A 87 -26.54 25.38 8.07
C LYS A 87 -26.03 26.50 7.16
N THR A 88 -25.33 26.20 6.07
CA THR A 88 -24.75 27.21 5.16
C THR A 88 -25.56 27.31 3.87
N ASN A 89 -26.16 28.47 3.62
CA ASN A 89 -26.77 28.84 2.33
C ASN A 89 -25.72 28.89 1.21
N GLY A 90 -25.53 27.77 0.51
CA GLY A 90 -25.13 27.65 -0.91
C GLY A 90 -23.83 28.29 -1.46
N LYS A 91 -23.28 29.36 -0.88
CA LYS A 91 -22.23 30.18 -1.49
C LYS A 91 -20.88 30.16 -0.78
N ASP A 92 -20.84 29.78 0.50
CA ASP A 92 -19.58 29.77 1.29
C ASP A 92 -18.88 28.41 1.35
N ALA A 93 -19.50 27.37 0.77
CA ALA A 93 -18.98 25.99 0.82
C ALA A 93 -17.85 25.72 -0.20
N GLN A 94 -17.40 26.74 -0.91
CA GLN A 94 -16.38 26.65 -1.97
C GLN A 94 -14.96 26.98 -1.45
N GLY A 95 -14.76 26.94 -0.14
CA GLY A 95 -13.51 27.26 0.53
C GLY A 95 -12.89 26.08 1.27
N THR A 96 -12.71 24.92 0.63
CA THR A 96 -11.81 23.88 1.18
C THR A 96 -11.05 23.21 0.06
N THR A 97 -9.84 23.72 -0.18
CA THR A 97 -8.65 22.96 -0.57
C THR A 97 -8.92 21.82 -1.54
N GLU A 98 -8.81 22.11 -2.84
CA GLU A 98 -8.35 21.11 -3.80
C GLU A 98 -7.18 20.38 -3.14
N GLY A 99 -7.43 19.13 -2.72
CA GLY A 99 -6.42 18.35 -2.02
C GLY A 99 -5.27 18.23 -2.98
N ALA A 100 -4.11 18.80 -2.61
CA ALA A 100 -2.87 18.74 -3.37
C ALA A 100 -2.78 17.39 -4.09
N ALA A 101 -2.51 17.37 -5.39
CA ALA A 101 -2.69 16.20 -6.27
C ALA A 101 -2.13 14.89 -5.66
N GLU A 102 -1.11 15.01 -4.82
CA GLU A 102 -0.48 13.96 -4.03
C GLU A 102 -1.43 13.27 -3.03
N LEU A 103 -2.26 14.03 -2.32
CA LEU A 103 -3.28 13.50 -1.42
C LEU A 103 -4.35 12.73 -2.20
N SER A 104 -4.73 13.23 -3.38
CA SER A 104 -5.66 12.53 -4.27
C SER A 104 -5.04 11.22 -4.77
N ALA A 105 -3.79 11.26 -5.24
CA ALA A 105 -3.05 10.07 -5.65
C ALA A 105 -2.92 9.04 -4.50
N HIS A 106 -2.64 9.50 -3.27
CA HIS A 106 -2.56 8.62 -2.10
C HIS A 106 -3.89 7.91 -1.81
N ARG A 107 -5.02 8.62 -1.94
CA ARG A 107 -6.37 8.04 -1.77
C ARG A 107 -6.70 7.03 -2.86
N TYR A 108 -6.46 7.37 -4.13
CA TYR A 108 -6.70 6.46 -5.24
C TYR A 108 -5.84 5.20 -5.15
N ALA A 109 -4.56 5.35 -4.78
CA ALA A 109 -3.68 4.21 -4.48
C ALA A 109 -4.28 3.35 -3.36
N GLY A 110 -4.75 3.95 -2.26
CA GLY A 110 -5.41 3.23 -1.17
C GLY A 110 -6.67 2.47 -1.60
N TYR A 111 -7.51 3.06 -2.45
CA TYR A 111 -8.71 2.37 -2.98
C TYR A 111 -8.35 1.20 -3.89
N PHE A 112 -7.40 1.41 -4.80
CA PHE A 112 -6.90 0.35 -5.67
C PHE A 112 -6.28 -0.80 -4.86
N LEU A 113 -5.45 -0.48 -3.86
CA LEU A 113 -4.84 -1.46 -2.97
C LEU A 113 -5.89 -2.21 -2.15
N GLY A 114 -6.89 -1.51 -1.61
CA GLY A 114 -7.96 -2.14 -0.83
C GLY A 114 -8.72 -3.20 -1.62
N LEU A 115 -8.91 -3.00 -2.93
CA LEU A 115 -9.50 -4.01 -3.82
C LEU A 115 -8.48 -5.11 -4.18
N SER A 116 -7.29 -4.71 -4.62
CA SER A 116 -6.29 -5.61 -5.19
C SER A 116 -5.63 -6.52 -4.16
N LEU A 117 -5.58 -6.11 -2.90
CA LEU A 117 -4.89 -6.84 -1.83
C LEU A 117 -5.47 -8.24 -1.60
N PHE A 118 -6.79 -8.39 -1.62
CA PHE A 118 -7.42 -9.70 -1.41
C PHE A 118 -7.12 -10.66 -2.56
N GLY A 119 -7.18 -10.19 -3.80
CA GLY A 119 -6.78 -10.98 -4.97
C GLY A 119 -5.29 -11.32 -4.93
N HIS A 120 -4.44 -10.36 -4.56
CA HIS A 120 -3.01 -10.57 -4.41
C HIS A 120 -2.67 -11.61 -3.34
N VAL A 121 -3.22 -11.48 -2.13
CA VAL A 121 -3.02 -12.45 -1.03
C VAL A 121 -3.60 -13.82 -1.40
N GLY A 122 -4.78 -13.86 -2.03
CA GLY A 122 -5.36 -15.09 -2.56
C GLY A 122 -4.41 -15.81 -3.52
N ALA A 123 -3.88 -15.10 -4.50
CA ALA A 123 -2.99 -15.67 -5.51
C ALA A 123 -1.60 -16.04 -4.97
N THR A 124 -1.05 -15.25 -4.04
CA THR A 124 0.36 -15.39 -3.62
C THR A 124 0.55 -16.11 -2.28
N ARG A 125 -0.52 -16.26 -1.50
CA ARG A 125 -0.49 -16.94 -0.20
C ARG A 125 -1.44 -18.13 -0.15
N LEU A 126 -2.69 -17.97 -0.56
CA LEU A 126 -3.69 -19.06 -0.46
C LEU A 126 -3.53 -20.11 -1.57
N ALA A 127 -3.34 -19.68 -2.82
CA ALA A 127 -3.23 -20.59 -3.95
C ALA A 127 -2.04 -21.59 -3.81
N PRO A 128 -0.85 -21.19 -3.33
CA PRO A 128 0.22 -22.15 -3.01
C PRO A 128 -0.20 -23.27 -2.06
N TYR A 129 -0.97 -22.97 -1.01
CA TYR A 129 -1.52 -23.99 -0.10
C TYR A 129 -2.53 -24.94 -0.76
N MET A 130 -3.13 -24.53 -1.88
CA MET A 130 -4.15 -25.31 -2.57
C MET A 130 -3.60 -26.13 -3.73
N PHE A 131 -2.50 -25.68 -4.35
CA PHE A 131 -2.02 -26.20 -5.63
C PHE A 131 -0.58 -26.70 -5.62
N LEU A 132 0.20 -26.44 -4.57
CA LEU A 132 1.56 -26.95 -4.42
C LEU A 132 1.61 -27.96 -3.26
N ASP A 133 2.37 -29.02 -3.45
CA ASP A 133 2.63 -30.00 -2.39
C ASP A 133 3.43 -29.36 -1.23
N ASP A 134 4.39 -28.50 -1.58
CA ASP A 134 5.06 -27.60 -0.64
C ASP A 134 4.82 -26.12 -1.02
N PRO A 135 4.02 -25.37 -0.23
CA PRO A 135 3.79 -23.95 -0.43
C PRO A 135 5.06 -23.07 -0.35
N SER A 136 6.14 -23.60 0.23
CA SER A 136 7.43 -22.91 0.30
C SER A 136 8.13 -22.77 -1.06
N GLU A 137 7.74 -23.60 -2.03
CA GLU A 137 8.24 -23.58 -3.41
C GLU A 137 7.72 -22.39 -4.23
N TYR A 138 6.70 -21.67 -3.76
CA TYR A 138 6.21 -20.49 -4.47
C TYR A 138 7.31 -19.44 -4.51
N ASP A 139 7.88 -19.13 -5.67
CA ASP A 139 9.03 -18.24 -5.82
C ASP A 139 8.90 -17.36 -7.08
N TYR A 140 9.96 -16.64 -7.49
CA TYR A 140 9.88 -15.86 -8.74
C TYR A 140 9.75 -16.73 -9.99
N GLY A 141 10.17 -17.99 -9.97
CA GLY A 141 9.98 -18.93 -11.07
C GLY A 141 8.51 -19.26 -11.26
N PHE A 142 7.79 -19.48 -10.16
CA PHE A 142 6.33 -19.64 -10.18
C PHE A 142 5.64 -18.37 -10.73
N ILE A 143 6.01 -17.19 -10.24
CA ILE A 143 5.43 -15.91 -10.69
C ILE A 143 5.67 -15.71 -12.20
N LYS A 144 6.88 -16.01 -12.68
CA LYS A 144 7.21 -15.95 -14.10
C LYS A 144 6.37 -16.93 -14.90
N ALA A 145 6.23 -18.18 -14.46
CA ALA A 145 5.43 -19.18 -15.14
C ALA A 145 3.94 -18.80 -15.25
N VAL A 146 3.40 -18.10 -14.24
CA VAL A 146 2.05 -17.52 -14.31
C VAL A 146 2.00 -16.37 -15.31
N ASN A 147 2.98 -15.45 -15.25
CA ASN A 147 3.04 -14.33 -16.18
C ASN A 147 3.08 -14.78 -17.65
N ASP A 148 3.89 -15.79 -17.96
CA ASP A 148 4.04 -16.35 -19.31
C ASP A 148 2.74 -16.98 -19.84
N LYS A 149 1.81 -17.36 -18.96
CA LYS A 149 0.51 -17.95 -19.32
C LYS A 149 -0.61 -16.92 -19.47
N VAL A 150 -0.45 -15.71 -18.91
CA VAL A 150 -1.49 -14.68 -18.96
C VAL A 150 -1.29 -13.84 -20.23
N PRO A 151 -2.29 -13.77 -21.13
CA PRO A 151 -2.13 -13.09 -22.41
C PRO A 151 -1.91 -11.57 -22.25
N TYR A 152 -1.24 -11.00 -23.24
CA TYR A 152 -1.00 -9.55 -23.38
C TYR A 152 -0.23 -8.90 -22.23
N ASN A 153 0.53 -9.66 -21.43
CA ASN A 153 1.26 -9.15 -20.26
C ASN A 153 0.35 -8.40 -19.27
N LEU A 154 -0.96 -8.73 -19.23
CA LEU A 154 -1.91 -8.08 -18.33
C LEU A 154 -1.49 -8.26 -16.87
N PHE A 155 -0.87 -9.40 -16.55
CA PHE A 155 -0.35 -9.69 -15.23
C PHE A 155 0.83 -8.76 -14.87
N ALA A 156 1.81 -8.59 -15.76
CA ALA A 156 2.89 -7.61 -15.57
C ALA A 156 2.36 -6.18 -15.40
N GLY A 157 1.39 -5.77 -16.22
CA GLY A 157 0.73 -4.46 -16.09
C GLY A 157 0.06 -4.27 -14.72
N TYR A 158 -0.69 -5.28 -14.27
CA TYR A 158 -1.27 -5.32 -12.92
C TYR A 158 -0.20 -5.22 -11.83
N LEU A 159 0.89 -5.99 -11.91
CA LEU A 159 1.98 -5.95 -10.95
C LEU A 159 2.65 -4.57 -10.90
N CYS A 160 2.81 -3.91 -12.05
CA CYS A 160 3.37 -2.56 -12.13
C CYS A 160 2.49 -1.57 -11.38
N ILE A 161 1.19 -1.56 -11.66
CA ILE A 161 0.23 -0.67 -11.00
C ILE A 161 0.18 -0.97 -9.49
N LEU A 162 0.18 -2.25 -9.10
CA LEU A 162 0.18 -2.68 -7.71
C LEU A 162 1.43 -2.22 -6.96
N GLY A 163 2.60 -2.47 -7.52
CA GLY A 163 3.87 -2.06 -6.91
C GLY A 163 4.01 -0.53 -6.82
N MET A 164 3.59 0.21 -7.86
CA MET A 164 3.59 1.68 -7.83
C MET A 164 2.60 2.25 -6.82
N ALA A 165 1.37 1.72 -6.76
CA ALA A 165 0.36 2.12 -5.79
C ALA A 165 0.86 1.83 -4.36
N GLY A 166 1.42 0.64 -4.13
CA GLY A 166 2.03 0.24 -2.86
C GLY A 166 3.15 1.18 -2.43
N GLY A 167 4.12 1.45 -3.32
CA GLY A 167 5.24 2.35 -3.05
C GLY A 167 4.78 3.79 -2.76
N TRP A 168 3.86 4.33 -3.56
CA TRP A 168 3.31 5.67 -3.34
C TRP A 168 2.54 5.76 -2.01
N HIS A 169 1.68 4.78 -1.74
CA HIS A 169 0.88 4.74 -0.52
C HIS A 169 1.76 4.60 0.72
N LEU A 170 2.84 3.80 0.64
CA LEU A 170 3.84 3.65 1.68
C LEU A 170 4.57 4.97 1.96
N ILE A 171 5.14 5.61 0.94
CA ILE A 171 5.98 6.81 1.10
C ILE A 171 5.14 7.98 1.62
N TYR A 172 4.01 8.27 0.95
CA TYR A 172 3.12 9.36 1.35
C TYR A 172 2.47 9.07 2.70
N GLY A 173 1.99 7.85 2.90
CA GLY A 173 1.31 7.41 4.12
C GLY A 173 2.23 7.44 5.33
N SER A 174 3.47 6.96 5.21
CA SER A 174 4.45 6.96 6.30
C SER A 174 4.81 8.38 6.72
N LEU A 175 5.10 9.26 5.77
CA LEU A 175 5.41 10.66 6.10
C LEU A 175 4.20 11.36 6.74
N SER A 176 2.99 11.13 6.22
CA SER A 176 1.76 11.67 6.79
C SER A 176 1.50 11.14 8.21
N ALA A 177 1.72 9.84 8.44
CA ALA A 177 1.55 9.21 9.75
C ALA A 177 2.56 9.74 10.77
N VAL A 178 3.85 9.78 10.42
CA VAL A 178 4.90 10.33 11.31
C VAL A 178 4.64 11.80 11.62
N SER A 179 4.33 12.62 10.60
CA SER A 179 4.05 14.04 10.81
C SER A 179 2.84 14.27 11.72
N HIS A 180 1.79 13.45 11.60
CA HIS A 180 0.63 13.45 12.50
C HIS A 180 1.02 13.10 13.94
N LEU A 181 1.76 12.02 14.14
CA LEU A 181 2.18 11.55 15.46
C LEU A 181 3.16 12.53 16.15
N LEU A 182 3.94 13.28 15.37
CA LEU A 182 4.82 14.35 15.86
C LEU A 182 4.10 15.70 16.05
N GLY A 183 2.77 15.77 15.88
CA GLY A 183 1.99 16.99 16.06
C GLY A 183 2.18 18.04 14.96
N SER A 184 2.78 17.69 13.83
CA SER A 184 3.09 18.58 12.71
C SER A 184 2.45 18.10 11.39
N PRO A 185 1.12 17.89 11.33
CA PRO A 185 0.47 17.24 10.19
C PRO A 185 0.73 17.98 8.86
N LEU A 186 0.91 17.19 7.80
CA LEU A 186 1.12 17.68 6.44
C LEU A 186 -0.16 18.12 5.70
N LEU A 187 -1.33 18.00 6.33
CA LEU A 187 -2.58 18.36 5.68
C LEU A 187 -2.58 19.85 5.29
N GLY A 188 -2.79 20.12 3.99
CA GLY A 188 -2.78 21.49 3.45
C GLY A 188 -1.39 22.06 3.18
N LYS A 189 -0.32 21.29 3.42
CA LYS A 189 1.06 21.68 3.08
C LYS A 189 1.47 21.00 1.76
N PRO A 190 2.31 21.65 0.93
CA PRO A 190 2.86 20.99 -0.25
C PRO A 190 3.71 19.79 0.18
N PHE A 191 3.60 18.69 -0.55
CA PHE A 191 4.42 17.52 -0.30
C PHE A 191 5.89 17.81 -0.65
N PRO A 192 6.88 17.45 0.19
CA PRO A 192 8.26 17.81 -0.07
C PRO A 192 8.78 17.28 -1.42
N THR A 193 9.42 18.14 -2.21
CA THR A 193 9.90 17.82 -3.56
C THR A 193 10.87 16.63 -3.58
N SER A 194 11.75 16.52 -2.59
CA SER A 194 12.67 15.39 -2.45
C SER A 194 11.93 14.05 -2.32
N VAL A 195 10.83 14.03 -1.58
CA VAL A 195 10.01 12.82 -1.38
C VAL A 195 9.24 12.47 -2.66
N LYS A 196 8.83 13.46 -3.46
CA LYS A 196 8.24 13.21 -4.80
C LYS A 196 9.24 12.51 -5.72
N TYR A 197 10.46 13.03 -5.82
CA TYR A 197 11.50 12.40 -6.63
C TYR A 197 11.85 11.00 -6.14
N PHE A 198 11.90 10.80 -4.82
CA PHE A 198 12.09 9.48 -4.25
C PHE A 198 10.96 8.50 -4.65
N ALA A 199 9.70 8.94 -4.60
CA ALA A 199 8.57 8.12 -5.03
C ALA A 199 8.58 7.82 -6.53
N MET A 200 8.92 8.80 -7.37
CA MET A 200 9.09 8.59 -8.82
C MET A 200 10.22 7.59 -9.12
N ALA A 201 11.37 7.72 -8.44
CA ALA A 201 12.46 6.77 -8.58
C ALA A 201 12.00 5.37 -8.18
N SER A 202 11.32 5.23 -7.03
CA SER A 202 10.72 3.96 -6.57
C SER A 202 9.79 3.32 -7.61
N HIS A 203 9.00 4.11 -8.35
CA HIS A 203 8.16 3.62 -9.45
C HIS A 203 8.99 3.10 -10.63
N VAL A 204 10.03 3.85 -11.02
CA VAL A 204 10.96 3.43 -12.09
C VAL A 204 11.67 2.13 -11.70
N PHE A 205 12.12 2.00 -10.44
CA PHE A 205 12.71 0.75 -9.95
C PHE A 205 11.71 -0.41 -9.99
N MET A 206 10.46 -0.18 -9.62
CA MET A 206 9.41 -1.21 -9.66
C MET A 206 9.16 -1.69 -11.09
N ILE A 207 8.89 -0.77 -12.01
CA ILE A 207 8.59 -1.08 -13.40
C ILE A 207 9.74 -1.88 -14.00
N ASN A 208 10.97 -1.41 -13.83
CA ASN A 208 12.13 -2.10 -14.37
C ASN A 208 12.33 -3.49 -13.76
N GLY A 209 12.03 -3.69 -12.48
CA GLY A 209 12.10 -5.00 -11.83
C GLY A 209 11.07 -5.98 -12.41
N ILE A 210 9.86 -5.52 -12.70
CA ILE A 210 8.81 -6.34 -13.30
C ILE A 210 9.09 -6.63 -14.77
N VAL A 211 9.63 -5.66 -15.51
CA VAL A 211 10.09 -5.90 -16.89
C VAL A 211 11.19 -6.96 -16.91
N ALA A 212 12.17 -6.88 -15.99
CA ALA A 212 13.22 -7.89 -15.87
C ALA A 212 12.69 -9.30 -15.55
N LEU A 213 11.56 -9.40 -14.85
CA LEU A 213 10.89 -10.68 -14.61
C LEU A 213 10.29 -11.29 -15.89
N CYS A 214 9.95 -10.46 -16.87
CA CYS A 214 9.32 -10.88 -18.12
C CYS A 214 10.33 -11.39 -19.17
N GLY A 215 11.63 -11.14 -19.01
CA GLY A 215 12.68 -11.47 -19.97
C GLY A 215 13.07 -10.25 -20.80
#